data_AF-A0A6A0HFD9-F1
#
_entry.id   AF-A0A6A0HFD9-F1
#
_cell.length_a   1.000
_cell.length_b   1.000
_cell.length_c   1.000
_cell.angle_alpha   90.00
_cell.angle_beta   90.00
_cell.angle_gamma   90.00
#
_symmetry.space_group_name_H-M   'P 1'
#
loop_
_entity.id
_entity.type
_entity.pdbx_description
1 polymer ?
#
loop_
_entity_poly.entity_id
_entity_poly.type
_entity_poly.pdbx_seq_one_letter_code
_entity_poly.pdbx_strand_id
1 'polypeptide(L)'
;MPLSSVIRLLKNRNPAPGTRAYWPAIIAQQGYPYEEHFVTTRDGYVLSVHRISGPRGTKSGNANPRRKSVLLIHGLLMSSTGQDEMGEYDVPAMIDYILAQTGQSQLIYMGYSQGGRVGFMAATNTTVANKIKLLVSIAIGELQKFDFGVAENRRCYGRATPPVYDLSKILCPVAVYWAENDYTVKIKDVERLEKSLPNLIRNYRVTSDPFDHVDFVYSSKAKELVYPDLLELLRRI
;
A
#
# COMPACT_ATOMS: atom_id res chain seq x y z
N MET A 1 -18.38 6.51 0.86
CA MET A 1 -17.59 7.38 -0.04
C MET A 1 -17.00 6.49 -1.13
N PRO A 2 -16.96 6.90 -2.41
CA PRO A 2 -16.20 6.16 -3.40
C PRO A 2 -14.72 6.40 -3.12
N LEU A 3 -14.03 5.36 -2.67
CA LEU A 3 -12.58 5.35 -2.52
C LEU A 3 -11.98 5.18 -3.93
N SER A 4 -11.19 6.14 -4.39
CA SER A 4 -10.53 6.10 -5.68
C SER A 4 -9.21 5.31 -5.60
N SER A 5 -8.91 4.56 -6.66
CA SER A 5 -7.65 3.86 -7.03
C SER A 5 -7.40 2.49 -6.39
N VAL A 6 -7.66 1.41 -7.14
CA VAL A 6 -7.10 0.05 -6.89
C VAL A 6 -5.90 -0.11 -7.82
N ILE A 7 -4.67 -0.18 -7.30
CA ILE A 7 -3.47 -0.38 -8.13
C ILE A 7 -3.11 -1.85 -8.20
N ARG A 8 -2.86 -2.35 -9.42
CA ARG A 8 -2.22 -3.64 -9.68
C ARG A 8 -0.90 -3.41 -10.39
N LEU A 9 0.18 -3.92 -9.82
CA LEU A 9 1.52 -3.80 -10.37
C LEU A 9 1.75 -4.92 -11.41
N LEU A 10 2.07 -4.54 -12.65
CA LEU A 10 2.75 -5.39 -13.62
C LEU A 10 4.06 -4.71 -13.98
N LYS A 11 5.15 -5.08 -13.29
CA LYS A 11 6.50 -4.58 -13.56
C LYS A 11 6.99 -5.24 -14.86
N ASN A 12 6.96 -4.50 -15.98
CA ASN A 12 7.42 -5.03 -17.27
C ASN A 12 8.32 -3.99 -17.99
N ARG A 13 9.50 -4.43 -18.43
CA ARG A 13 10.41 -3.61 -19.25
C ARG A 13 9.93 -3.47 -20.69
N ASN A 14 9.05 -4.35 -21.15
CA ASN A 14 8.54 -4.37 -22.53
C ASN A 14 7.13 -5.01 -22.56
N PRO A 15 6.03 -4.23 -22.40
CA PRO A 15 4.69 -4.79 -22.40
C PRO A 15 4.33 -5.33 -23.80
N ALA A 16 4.24 -6.64 -23.93
CA ALA A 16 3.73 -7.27 -25.15
C ALA A 16 2.29 -6.79 -25.42
N PRO A 17 1.94 -6.38 -26.66
CA PRO A 17 0.57 -6.05 -27.00
C PRO A 17 -0.28 -7.32 -26.96
N GLY A 18 -1.07 -7.53 -25.89
CA GLY A 18 -1.97 -8.70 -25.84
C GLY A 18 -2.45 -9.15 -24.46
N THR A 19 -1.81 -8.74 -23.36
CA THR A 19 -2.25 -9.11 -22.00
C THR A 19 -3.18 -8.08 -21.36
N ARG A 20 -4.11 -7.50 -22.15
CA ARG A 20 -5.14 -6.56 -21.64
C ARG A 20 -6.07 -7.32 -20.69
N ALA A 21 -5.78 -7.22 -19.40
CA ALA A 21 -6.50 -7.90 -18.34
C ALA A 21 -7.97 -7.46 -18.25
N TYR A 22 -8.81 -8.36 -17.74
CA TYR A 22 -10.26 -8.29 -17.52
C TYR A 22 -10.75 -7.12 -16.62
N TRP A 23 -9.86 -6.40 -15.94
CA TRP A 23 -10.17 -5.41 -14.91
C TRP A 23 -10.87 -4.12 -15.36
N PRO A 24 -10.46 -3.47 -16.46
CA PRO A 24 -11.17 -2.29 -16.98
C PRO A 24 -12.65 -2.62 -17.24
N ALA A 25 -12.91 -3.82 -17.78
CA ALA A 25 -14.25 -4.30 -18.08
C ALA A 25 -15.07 -4.52 -16.81
N ILE A 26 -14.51 -5.15 -15.77
CA ILE A 26 -15.22 -5.32 -14.47
C ILE A 26 -15.59 -3.95 -13.88
N ILE A 27 -14.63 -3.02 -13.78
CA ILE A 27 -14.86 -1.73 -13.12
C ILE A 27 -15.89 -0.91 -13.91
N ALA A 28 -15.78 -0.90 -15.24
CA ALA A 28 -16.74 -0.23 -16.11
C ALA A 28 -18.14 -0.86 -16.05
N GLN A 29 -18.24 -2.20 -15.98
CA GLN A 29 -19.53 -2.90 -15.83
C GLN A 29 -20.21 -2.57 -14.50
N GLN A 30 -19.43 -2.32 -13.44
CA GLN A 30 -19.96 -1.81 -12.17
C GLN A 30 -20.34 -0.33 -12.25
N GLY A 31 -20.13 0.35 -13.37
CA GLY A 31 -20.55 1.73 -13.62
C GLY A 31 -19.64 2.80 -13.02
N TYR A 32 -18.41 2.46 -12.66
CA TYR A 32 -17.42 3.41 -12.16
C TYR A 32 -16.58 4.00 -13.32
N PRO A 33 -16.26 5.32 -13.29
CA PRO A 33 -15.33 5.90 -14.25
C PRO A 33 -13.92 5.33 -14.03
N TYR A 34 -13.36 4.75 -15.10
CA TYR A 34 -12.08 4.07 -15.11
C TYR A 34 -11.06 4.85 -15.95
N GLU A 35 -9.81 4.87 -15.48
CA GLU A 35 -8.65 5.37 -16.20
C GLU A 35 -7.45 4.43 -15.97
N GLU A 36 -6.64 4.24 -17.01
CA GLU A 36 -5.34 3.55 -16.93
C GLU A 36 -4.24 4.57 -17.20
N HIS A 37 -3.18 4.51 -16.39
CA HIS A 37 -2.05 5.42 -16.41
C HIS A 37 -0.76 4.59 -16.44
N PHE A 38 0.30 5.13 -17.05
CA PHE A 38 1.61 4.48 -17.09
C PHE A 38 2.64 5.37 -16.40
N VAL A 39 3.26 4.84 -15.34
CA VAL A 39 4.22 5.58 -14.52
C VAL A 39 5.60 4.99 -14.73
N THR A 40 6.57 5.82 -15.10
CA THR A 40 7.96 5.38 -15.27
C THR A 40 8.74 5.61 -13.98
N THR A 41 9.36 4.56 -13.46
CA THR A 41 10.24 4.61 -12.28
C THR A 41 11.64 5.09 -12.66
N ARG A 42 12.42 5.54 -11.67
CA ARG A 42 13.79 6.04 -11.92
C ARG A 42 14.75 4.95 -12.41
N ASP A 43 14.50 3.69 -12.05
CA ASP A 43 15.23 2.52 -12.53
C ASP A 43 14.70 2.00 -13.88
N GLY A 44 13.79 2.74 -14.54
CA GLY A 44 13.40 2.53 -15.93
C GLY A 44 12.27 1.53 -16.16
N TYR A 45 11.53 1.13 -15.13
CA TYR A 45 10.34 0.29 -15.26
C TYR A 45 9.11 1.13 -15.53
N VAL A 46 8.16 0.57 -16.30
CA VAL A 46 6.85 1.18 -16.53
C VAL A 46 5.79 0.42 -15.74
N LEU A 47 5.14 1.11 -14.82
CA LEU A 47 4.07 0.60 -13.98
C LEU A 47 2.72 0.96 -14.61
N SER A 48 1.83 -0.04 -14.78
CA SER A 48 0.42 0.26 -15.05
C SER A 48 -0.29 0.61 -13.74
N VAL A 49 -0.98 1.75 -13.73
CA VAL A 49 -1.72 2.30 -12.59
C VAL A 49 -3.18 2.45 -12.99
N HIS A 50 -4.07 1.82 -12.23
CA HIS A 50 -5.51 1.85 -12.48
C HIS A 50 -6.21 2.80 -11.50
N ARG A 51 -7.12 3.63 -12.03
CA ARG A 51 -7.80 4.68 -11.26
C ARG A 51 -9.30 4.62 -11.44
N ILE A 52 -10.01 4.65 -10.31
CA ILE A 52 -11.44 5.00 -10.27
C ILE A 52 -11.51 6.50 -10.00
N SER A 53 -11.85 7.31 -11.00
CA SER A 53 -11.70 8.78 -10.89
C SER A 53 -12.91 9.51 -10.32
N GLY A 54 -13.99 8.79 -10.01
CA GLY A 54 -15.22 9.38 -9.52
C GLY A 54 -16.25 8.35 -9.04
N PRO A 55 -17.40 8.83 -8.53
CA PRO A 55 -18.50 7.97 -8.09
C PRO A 55 -19.14 7.23 -9.28
N ARG A 56 -19.83 6.13 -8.94
CA ARG A 56 -20.64 5.37 -9.89
C ARG A 56 -21.60 6.29 -10.66
N GLY A 57 -21.71 6.08 -11.97
CA GLY A 57 -22.57 6.88 -12.87
C GLY A 57 -21.94 8.19 -13.37
N THR A 58 -20.69 8.49 -13.02
CA THR A 58 -19.96 9.65 -13.56
C THR A 58 -18.98 9.25 -14.67
N LYS A 59 -18.54 10.23 -15.46
CA LYS A 59 -17.54 10.05 -16.53
C LYS A 59 -16.12 10.31 -16.02
N SER A 60 -15.13 9.65 -16.64
CA SER A 60 -13.71 9.89 -16.41
C SER A 60 -13.32 11.33 -16.76
N GLY A 61 -12.19 11.82 -16.23
CA GLY A 61 -11.74 13.20 -16.44
C GLY A 61 -12.40 14.26 -15.55
N ASN A 62 -13.35 13.88 -14.70
CA ASN A 62 -14.00 14.79 -13.75
C ASN A 62 -13.18 14.92 -12.45
N ALA A 63 -11.92 15.35 -12.58
CA ALA A 63 -11.01 15.52 -11.46
C ALA A 63 -11.56 16.59 -10.50
N ASN A 64 -11.93 16.17 -9.29
CA ASN A 64 -12.33 17.09 -8.23
C ASN A 64 -11.14 17.25 -7.26
N PRO A 65 -10.47 18.42 -7.24
CA PRO A 65 -9.29 18.63 -6.40
C PRO A 65 -9.59 18.52 -4.90
N ARG A 66 -10.85 18.66 -4.48
CA ARG A 66 -11.28 18.49 -3.07
C ARG A 66 -11.43 17.03 -2.66
N ARG A 67 -11.44 16.07 -3.57
CA ARG A 67 -11.54 14.63 -3.24
C ARG A 67 -10.15 14.10 -2.90
N LYS A 68 -9.95 13.64 -1.66
CA LYS A 68 -8.68 13.05 -1.21
C LYS A 68 -8.25 11.91 -2.14
N SER A 69 -7.00 11.94 -2.58
CA SER A 69 -6.41 10.82 -3.30
C SER A 69 -6.10 9.68 -2.35
N VAL A 70 -6.43 8.45 -2.76
CA VAL A 70 -6.08 7.22 -2.02
C VAL A 70 -5.28 6.32 -2.96
N LEU A 71 -4.12 5.88 -2.52
CA LEU A 71 -3.25 4.94 -3.21
C LEU A 71 -3.40 3.57 -2.53
N LEU A 72 -4.06 2.61 -3.18
CA LEU A 72 -4.19 1.24 -2.68
C LEU A 72 -3.14 0.33 -3.33
N ILE A 73 -2.30 -0.33 -2.53
CA ILE A 73 -1.30 -1.31 -3.02
C ILE A 73 -1.60 -2.70 -2.45
N HIS A 74 -1.69 -3.69 -3.33
CA HIS A 74 -1.99 -5.09 -3.00
C HIS A 74 -0.79 -5.85 -2.37
N GLY A 75 -1.05 -7.11 -1.97
CA GLY A 75 -0.06 -8.09 -1.50
C GLY A 75 0.58 -8.95 -2.62
N LEU A 76 1.33 -9.99 -2.24
CA LEU A 76 2.28 -10.85 -3.03
C LEU A 76 1.91 -11.20 -4.51
N LEU A 77 2.88 -11.28 -5.45
CA LEU A 77 3.78 -12.42 -5.75
C LEU A 77 5.19 -11.96 -6.24
N MET A 78 6.07 -11.44 -5.37
CA MET A 78 7.45 -11.08 -5.77
C MET A 78 8.51 -11.51 -4.75
N SER A 79 9.77 -11.56 -5.18
CA SER A 79 10.93 -11.86 -4.32
C SER A 79 11.18 -10.73 -3.31
N SER A 80 11.93 -11.05 -2.27
CA SER A 80 12.26 -10.12 -1.18
C SER A 80 13.11 -8.93 -1.61
N THR A 81 14.00 -9.10 -2.61
CA THR A 81 14.74 -7.98 -3.23
C THR A 81 13.82 -6.98 -3.92
N GLY A 82 12.69 -7.45 -4.48
CA GLY A 82 11.71 -6.59 -5.14
C GLY A 82 11.03 -5.62 -4.18
N GLN A 83 10.95 -5.93 -2.88
CA GLN A 83 10.31 -5.04 -1.91
C GLN A 83 11.15 -3.77 -1.66
N ASP A 84 12.47 -3.92 -1.54
CA ASP A 84 13.40 -2.80 -1.38
C ASP A 84 13.31 -1.86 -2.60
N GLU A 85 13.33 -2.43 -3.81
CA GLU A 85 13.13 -1.67 -5.05
C GLU A 85 11.77 -0.96 -5.10
N MET A 86 10.69 -1.63 -4.69
CA MET A 86 9.36 -1.03 -4.69
C MET A 86 9.26 0.15 -3.71
N GLY A 87 9.84 0.02 -2.51
CA GLY A 87 9.88 1.10 -1.53
C GLY A 87 10.75 2.28 -2.00
N GLU A 88 11.83 2.01 -2.72
CA GLU A 88 12.78 3.02 -3.20
C GLU A 88 12.35 3.71 -4.49
N TYR A 89 11.74 2.98 -5.43
CA TYR A 89 11.48 3.45 -6.80
C TYR A 89 9.98 3.49 -7.14
N ASP A 90 9.27 2.39 -6.94
CA ASP A 90 7.88 2.24 -7.43
C ASP A 90 6.90 3.13 -6.65
N VAL A 91 6.91 3.03 -5.32
CA VAL A 91 6.00 3.79 -4.45
C VAL A 91 6.22 5.30 -4.59
N PRO A 92 7.47 5.83 -4.55
CA PRO A 92 7.71 7.25 -4.76
C PRO A 92 7.25 7.73 -6.14
N ALA A 93 7.49 6.96 -7.20
CA ALA A 93 7.07 7.34 -8.56
C ALA A 93 5.54 7.40 -8.69
N MET A 94 4.81 6.45 -8.11
CA MET A 94 3.34 6.47 -8.11
C MET A 94 2.79 7.64 -7.30
N ILE A 95 3.37 7.93 -6.13
CA ILE A 95 2.96 9.08 -5.31
C ILE A 95 3.16 10.37 -6.10
N ASP A 96 4.35 10.58 -6.66
CA ASP A 96 4.66 11.80 -7.42
C ASP A 96 3.73 11.99 -8.62
N TYR A 97 3.46 10.91 -9.35
CA TYR A 97 2.53 10.92 -10.47
C TYR A 97 1.11 11.32 -10.03
N ILE A 98 0.59 10.69 -8.96
CA ILE A 98 -0.77 10.97 -8.46
C ILE A 98 -0.89 12.40 -7.98
N LEU A 99 0.09 12.91 -7.22
CA LEU A 99 0.08 14.27 -6.72
C LEU A 99 0.14 15.30 -7.86
N ALA A 100 0.99 15.06 -8.87
CA ALA A 100 1.05 15.90 -10.06
C ALA A 100 -0.28 15.90 -10.84
N GLN A 101 -0.89 14.73 -11.04
CA GLN A 101 -2.14 14.60 -11.79
C GLN A 101 -3.35 15.21 -11.06
N THR A 102 -3.33 15.21 -9.72
CA THR A 102 -4.46 15.65 -8.90
C THR A 102 -4.31 17.08 -8.39
N GLY A 103 -3.10 17.64 -8.44
CA GLY A 103 -2.76 18.94 -7.86
C GLY A 103 -2.74 18.94 -6.31
N GLN A 104 -2.76 17.76 -5.67
CA GLN A 104 -2.71 17.64 -4.22
C GLN A 104 -1.26 17.65 -3.73
N SER A 105 -1.04 18.16 -2.52
CA SER A 105 0.26 18.12 -1.85
C SER A 105 0.53 16.80 -1.13
N GLN A 106 -0.53 16.08 -0.75
CA GLN A 106 -0.44 14.80 -0.05
C GLN A 106 -1.57 13.86 -0.45
N LEU A 107 -1.34 12.55 -0.32
CA LEU A 107 -2.35 11.50 -0.53
C LEU A 107 -2.43 10.54 0.65
N ILE A 108 -3.47 9.71 0.70
CA ILE A 108 -3.59 8.62 1.67
C ILE A 108 -3.00 7.36 1.04
N TYR A 109 -2.02 6.76 1.70
CA TYR A 109 -1.46 5.47 1.31
C TYR A 109 -2.20 4.36 2.06
N MET A 110 -2.57 3.28 1.37
CA MET A 110 -3.11 2.08 2.00
C MET A 110 -2.52 0.84 1.37
N GLY A 111 -1.81 0.05 2.17
CA GLY A 111 -1.15 -1.16 1.72
C GLY A 111 -1.64 -2.39 2.46
N TYR A 112 -1.90 -3.46 1.72
CA TYR A 112 -2.20 -4.78 2.28
C TYR A 112 -0.98 -5.70 2.18
N SER A 113 -0.62 -6.36 3.28
CA SER A 113 0.49 -7.33 3.35
C SER A 113 1.80 -6.74 2.83
N GLN A 114 2.39 -7.30 1.76
CA GLN A 114 3.57 -6.73 1.09
C GLN A 114 3.38 -5.25 0.72
N GLY A 115 2.20 -4.85 0.23
CA GLY A 115 1.86 -3.47 -0.06
C GLY A 115 1.96 -2.57 1.18
N GLY A 116 1.63 -3.08 2.36
CA GLY A 116 1.85 -2.36 3.62
C GLY A 116 3.34 -2.14 3.88
N ARG A 117 4.14 -3.21 3.77
CA ARG A 117 5.60 -3.18 4.03
C ARG A 117 6.33 -2.17 3.15
N VAL A 118 6.10 -2.21 1.83
CA VAL A 118 6.78 -1.28 0.90
C VAL A 118 6.37 0.17 1.13
N GLY A 119 5.17 0.40 1.67
CA GLY A 119 4.73 1.73 2.12
C GLY A 119 5.55 2.25 3.30
N PHE A 120 5.80 1.43 4.32
CA PHE A 120 6.68 1.78 5.43
C PHE A 120 8.10 2.06 4.95
N MET A 121 8.62 1.20 4.08
CA MET A 121 9.96 1.33 3.53
C MET A 121 10.10 2.66 2.77
N ALA A 122 9.15 2.98 1.90
CA ALA A 122 9.11 4.27 1.20
C ALA A 122 9.02 5.45 2.19
N ALA A 123 8.21 5.33 3.24
CA ALA A 123 8.03 6.38 4.25
C ALA A 123 9.25 6.60 5.17
N THR A 124 10.27 5.72 5.13
CA THR A 124 11.56 6.03 5.81
C THR A 124 12.34 7.13 5.10
N ASN A 125 12.03 7.42 3.83
CA ASN A 125 12.48 8.62 3.15
C ASN A 125 11.57 9.79 3.52
N THR A 126 12.10 10.78 4.24
CA THR A 126 11.31 11.92 4.75
C THR A 126 10.65 12.75 3.65
N THR A 127 11.24 12.82 2.45
CA THR A 127 10.63 13.51 1.31
C THR A 127 9.36 12.79 0.84
N VAL A 128 9.36 11.46 0.89
CA VAL A 128 8.19 10.62 0.57
C VAL A 128 7.19 10.67 1.73
N ALA A 129 7.64 10.57 2.98
CA ALA A 129 6.78 10.66 4.17
C ALA A 129 5.96 11.96 4.18
N ASN A 130 6.56 13.09 3.81
CA ASN A 130 5.87 14.39 3.75
C ASN A 130 4.75 14.45 2.71
N LYS A 131 4.76 13.56 1.71
CA LYS A 131 3.73 13.42 0.67
C LYS A 131 2.59 12.47 1.07
N ILE A 132 2.73 11.80 2.22
CA ILE A 132 1.74 10.87 2.75
C ILE A 132 0.97 11.56 3.87
N LYS A 133 -0.33 11.76 3.67
CA LYS A 133 -1.24 12.35 4.66
C LYS A 133 -1.60 11.36 5.78
N LEU A 134 -1.73 10.08 5.41
CA LEU A 134 -2.01 8.96 6.30
C LEU A 134 -1.45 7.70 5.65
N LEU A 135 -0.69 6.91 6.40
CA LEU A 135 -0.26 5.57 6.02
C LEU A 135 -1.14 4.54 6.72
N VAL A 136 -2.01 3.87 5.97
CA VAL A 136 -2.79 2.73 6.44
C VAL A 136 -2.09 1.45 6.01
N SER A 137 -1.83 0.56 6.95
CA SER A 137 -1.29 -0.76 6.66
C SER A 137 -2.16 -1.85 7.23
N ILE A 138 -2.37 -2.89 6.43
CA ILE A 138 -3.26 -4.00 6.75
C ILE A 138 -2.43 -5.28 6.69
N ALA A 139 -2.53 -6.11 7.73
CA ALA A 139 -1.89 -7.42 7.83
C ALA A 139 -0.36 -7.37 7.66
N ILE A 140 0.31 -6.58 8.52
CA ILE A 140 1.77 -6.51 8.62
C ILE A 140 2.23 -6.70 10.06
N GLY A 141 3.47 -7.16 10.25
CA GLY A 141 4.08 -7.28 11.57
C GLY A 141 5.55 -6.88 11.54
N GLU A 142 6.39 -7.67 10.87
CA GLU A 142 7.84 -7.43 10.84
C GLU A 142 8.26 -6.46 9.72
N LEU A 143 9.11 -5.49 10.07
CA LEU A 143 9.70 -4.49 9.16
C LEU A 143 11.23 -4.51 9.27
N GLN A 144 11.85 -5.46 8.58
CA GLN A 144 13.30 -5.52 8.38
C GLN A 144 13.62 -5.91 6.95
N LYS A 145 14.89 -5.76 6.55
CA LYS A 145 15.38 -6.33 5.30
C LYS A 145 15.29 -7.85 5.32
N PHE A 146 15.32 -8.47 4.14
CA PHE A 146 15.25 -9.92 4.05
C PHE A 146 16.44 -10.59 4.73
N ASP A 147 16.19 -11.65 5.50
CA ASP A 147 17.26 -12.46 6.08
C ASP A 147 17.71 -13.51 5.07
N PHE A 148 18.88 -13.30 4.44
CA PHE A 148 19.49 -14.27 3.53
C PHE A 148 20.29 -15.36 4.26
N GLY A 149 20.33 -15.33 5.59
CA GLY A 149 21.23 -16.11 6.41
C GLY A 149 22.59 -15.44 6.60
N VAL A 150 23.32 -15.82 7.65
CA VAL A 150 24.50 -15.10 8.17
C VAL A 150 25.56 -14.78 7.11
N ALA A 151 25.94 -15.75 6.28
CA ALA A 151 26.99 -15.58 5.28
C ALA A 151 26.58 -14.56 4.20
N GLU A 152 25.35 -14.70 3.69
CA GLU A 152 24.83 -13.88 2.63
C GLU A 152 24.44 -12.47 3.14
N ASN A 153 23.94 -12.36 4.37
CA ASN A 153 23.75 -11.06 5.04
C ASN A 153 25.07 -10.31 5.18
N ARG A 154 26.17 -10.98 5.52
CA ARG A 154 27.49 -10.32 5.58
C ARG A 154 27.92 -9.83 4.21
N ARG A 155 27.62 -10.58 3.14
CA ARG A 155 27.90 -10.19 1.76
C ARG A 155 27.06 -9.00 1.31
N CYS A 156 25.75 -9.03 1.53
CA CYS A 156 24.79 -8.04 1.05
C CYS A 156 24.68 -6.79 1.94
N TYR A 157 24.78 -6.96 3.26
CA TYR A 157 24.52 -5.90 4.25
C TYR A 157 25.73 -5.54 5.10
N GLY A 158 26.85 -6.25 4.96
CA GLY A 158 28.04 -6.05 5.78
C GLY A 158 27.88 -6.49 7.24
N ARG A 159 26.82 -7.25 7.58
CA ARG A 159 26.51 -7.70 8.94
C ARG A 159 25.79 -9.05 8.96
N ALA A 160 25.79 -9.76 10.08
CA ALA A 160 25.21 -11.11 10.18
C ALA A 160 23.68 -11.14 10.15
N THR A 161 23.02 -10.06 10.56
CA THR A 161 21.55 -9.96 10.67
C THR A 161 21.00 -8.92 9.70
N PRO A 162 19.77 -9.07 9.21
CA PRO A 162 19.17 -8.08 8.34
C PRO A 162 19.06 -6.70 9.04
N PRO A 163 19.38 -5.60 8.35
CA PRO A 163 19.09 -4.27 8.86
C PRO A 163 17.59 -4.07 9.15
N VAL A 164 17.28 -3.44 10.28
CA VAL A 164 15.92 -3.03 10.65
C VAL A 164 15.67 -1.63 10.10
N TYR A 165 14.45 -1.37 9.62
CA TYR A 165 14.05 -0.05 9.16
C TYR A 165 13.90 0.93 10.33
N ASP A 166 14.47 2.13 10.19
CA ASP A 166 14.34 3.18 11.20
C ASP A 166 12.98 3.88 11.08
N LEU A 167 12.00 3.35 11.83
CA LEU A 167 10.62 3.82 11.80
C LEU A 167 10.43 5.20 12.44
N SER A 168 11.43 5.71 13.18
CA SER A 168 11.38 7.07 13.72
C SER A 168 11.32 8.16 12.63
N LYS A 169 11.75 7.82 11.41
CA LYS A 169 11.71 8.69 10.23
C LYS A 169 10.32 8.82 9.61
N ILE A 170 9.36 8.01 10.06
CA ILE A 170 8.00 8.00 9.52
C ILE A 170 7.20 9.10 10.23
N LEU A 171 7.20 10.28 9.62
CA LEU A 171 6.59 11.49 10.19
C LEU A 171 5.08 11.57 9.98
N CYS A 172 4.54 10.83 8.99
CA CYS A 172 3.10 10.84 8.73
C CYS A 172 2.33 10.03 9.79
N PRO A 173 1.06 10.37 10.05
CA PRO A 173 0.19 9.52 10.86
C PRO A 173 0.09 8.11 10.29
N VAL A 174 0.10 7.11 11.17
CA VAL A 174 0.04 5.68 10.82
C VAL A 174 -1.17 5.01 11.44
N ALA A 175 -1.84 4.15 10.66
CA ALA A 175 -2.90 3.28 11.12
C ALA A 175 -2.60 1.82 10.73
N VAL A 176 -2.65 0.92 11.70
CA VAL A 176 -2.40 -0.52 11.50
C VAL A 176 -3.69 -1.30 11.75
N TYR A 177 -4.04 -2.18 10.80
CA TYR A 177 -5.12 -3.14 10.90
C TYR A 177 -4.54 -4.55 10.82
N TRP A 178 -4.95 -5.44 11.71
CA TRP A 178 -4.46 -6.82 11.76
C TRP A 178 -5.51 -7.75 12.37
N ALA A 179 -5.39 -9.05 12.11
CA ALA A 179 -6.31 -10.05 12.62
C ALA A 179 -5.62 -10.94 13.66
N GLU A 180 -6.33 -11.31 14.72
CA GLU A 180 -5.81 -12.14 15.80
C GLU A 180 -5.47 -13.57 15.31
N ASN A 181 -6.25 -14.07 14.36
CA ASN A 181 -6.05 -15.40 13.76
C ASN A 181 -5.18 -15.35 12.50
N ASP A 182 -4.41 -14.27 12.28
CA ASP A 182 -3.53 -14.13 11.12
C ASP A 182 -2.37 -15.14 11.18
N TYR A 183 -2.38 -16.18 10.35
CA TYR A 183 -1.31 -17.20 10.33
C TYR A 183 0.01 -16.68 9.75
N THR A 184 -0.01 -15.55 9.04
CA THR A 184 1.16 -14.95 8.40
C THR A 184 1.81 -13.88 9.27
N VAL A 185 1.01 -13.18 10.08
CA VAL A 185 1.44 -12.06 10.91
C VAL A 185 1.40 -12.45 12.39
N LYS A 186 2.57 -12.57 13.00
CA LYS A 186 2.65 -12.92 14.42
C LYS A 186 2.27 -11.71 15.28
N ILE A 187 1.46 -11.94 16.31
CA ILE A 187 1.04 -10.91 17.29
C ILE A 187 2.25 -10.17 17.87
N LYS A 188 3.32 -10.90 18.23
CA LYS A 188 4.57 -10.33 18.77
C LYS A 188 5.27 -9.34 17.83
N ASP A 189 5.05 -9.47 16.52
CA ASP A 189 5.65 -8.56 15.55
C ASP A 189 4.81 -7.29 15.44
N VAL A 190 3.48 -7.40 15.53
CA VAL A 190 2.57 -6.25 15.64
C VAL A 190 2.83 -5.45 16.91
N GLU A 191 3.00 -6.10 18.06
CA GLU A 191 3.34 -5.44 19.33
C GLU A 191 4.68 -4.69 19.26
N ARG A 192 5.67 -5.26 18.56
CA ARG A 192 6.96 -4.60 18.32
C ARG A 192 6.81 -3.40 17.39
N LEU A 193 6.01 -3.53 16.34
CA LEU A 193 5.70 -2.45 15.42
C LEU A 193 5.02 -1.28 16.15
N GLU A 194 3.99 -1.56 16.95
CA GLU A 194 3.27 -0.57 17.74
C GLU A 194 4.21 0.26 18.62
N LYS A 195 5.13 -0.40 19.33
CA LYS A 195 6.12 0.27 20.20
C LYS A 195 7.14 1.11 19.44
N SER A 196 7.36 0.81 18.16
CA SER A 196 8.41 1.45 17.34
C SER A 196 7.89 2.64 16.54
N LEU A 197 6.57 2.84 16.45
CA LEU A 197 5.96 3.88 15.63
C LEU A 197 5.68 5.15 16.45
N PRO A 198 6.33 6.29 16.16
CA PRO A 198 6.14 7.52 16.92
C PRO A 198 4.77 8.18 16.70
N ASN A 199 4.11 7.90 15.57
CA ASN A 199 2.90 8.59 15.11
C ASN A 199 1.74 7.61 14.83
N LEU A 200 1.62 6.54 15.64
CA LEU A 200 0.53 5.57 15.52
C LEU A 200 -0.78 6.16 16.06
N ILE A 201 -1.75 6.37 15.17
CA ILE A 201 -3.05 6.97 15.51
C ILE A 201 -4.20 5.94 15.55
N ARG A 202 -3.94 4.71 15.09
CA ARG A 202 -4.89 3.61 15.12
C ARG A 202 -4.16 2.27 15.11
N ASN A 203 -4.49 1.39 16.05
CA ASN A 203 -4.09 -0.01 16.06
C ASN A 203 -5.37 -0.84 16.20
N TYR A 204 -5.90 -1.33 15.08
CA TYR A 204 -7.20 -2.00 15.03
C TYR A 204 -7.01 -3.51 14.87
N ARG A 205 -7.49 -4.26 15.87
CA ARG A 205 -7.42 -5.72 15.92
C ARG A 205 -8.78 -6.33 15.59
N VAL A 206 -8.82 -7.19 14.58
CA VAL A 206 -9.98 -8.03 14.25
C VAL A 206 -9.88 -9.34 15.04
N THR A 207 -10.85 -9.60 15.92
CA THR A 207 -10.86 -10.78 16.80
C THR A 207 -11.85 -11.87 16.37
N SER A 208 -12.53 -11.69 15.23
CA SER A 208 -13.50 -12.68 14.74
C SER A 208 -12.79 -13.92 14.22
N ASP A 209 -13.13 -15.09 14.73
CA ASP A 209 -12.71 -16.40 14.17
C ASP A 209 -13.67 -16.80 13.02
N PRO A 210 -13.21 -17.34 11.87
CA PRO A 210 -11.83 -17.57 11.43
C PRO A 210 -11.27 -16.48 10.51
N PHE A 211 -11.45 -15.19 10.85
CA PHE A 211 -10.93 -14.09 10.04
C PHE A 211 -9.39 -14.03 10.11
N ASP A 212 -8.73 -14.25 8.98
CA ASP A 212 -7.28 -14.41 8.81
C ASP A 212 -6.73 -13.39 7.77
N HIS A 213 -5.45 -13.48 7.44
CA HIS A 213 -4.69 -12.65 6.51
C HIS A 213 -5.46 -12.33 5.23
N VAL A 214 -5.95 -13.37 4.55
CA VAL A 214 -6.59 -13.25 3.24
C VAL A 214 -7.99 -12.65 3.31
N ASP A 215 -8.63 -12.71 4.49
CA ASP A 215 -10.01 -12.26 4.67
C ASP A 215 -10.16 -10.74 4.54
N PHE A 216 -9.10 -9.98 4.82
CA PHE A 216 -9.07 -8.53 4.59
C PHE A 216 -9.38 -8.15 3.15
N VAL A 217 -9.10 -9.02 2.19
CA VAL A 217 -9.30 -8.77 0.76
C VAL A 217 -10.48 -9.56 0.20
N TYR A 218 -10.60 -10.84 0.55
CA TYR A 218 -11.52 -11.75 -0.12
C TYR A 218 -12.81 -12.03 0.65
N SER A 219 -12.85 -11.74 1.95
CA SER A 219 -14.02 -12.05 2.78
C SER A 219 -15.13 -11.03 2.62
N SER A 220 -16.36 -11.51 2.48
CA SER A 220 -17.54 -10.64 2.59
C SER A 220 -17.64 -9.97 3.97
N LYS A 221 -17.11 -10.62 5.01
CA LYS A 221 -17.10 -10.12 6.40
C LYS A 221 -16.24 -8.89 6.60
N ALA A 222 -15.25 -8.60 5.73
CA ALA A 222 -14.41 -7.40 5.86
C ALA A 222 -15.23 -6.10 5.82
N LYS A 223 -16.36 -6.11 5.10
CA LYS A 223 -17.31 -4.98 5.02
C LYS A 223 -17.94 -4.65 6.37
N GLU A 224 -18.10 -5.65 7.23
CA GLU A 224 -18.73 -5.52 8.54
C GLU A 224 -17.68 -5.30 9.63
N LEU A 225 -16.54 -6.00 9.54
CA LEU A 225 -15.53 -6.05 10.60
C LEU A 225 -14.44 -4.98 10.49
N VAL A 226 -14.16 -4.46 9.30
CA VAL A 226 -13.01 -3.57 9.04
C VAL A 226 -13.45 -2.22 8.47
N TYR A 227 -14.34 -2.23 7.47
CA TYR A 227 -14.66 -1.01 6.72
C TYR A 227 -15.34 0.09 7.55
N PRO A 228 -16.18 -0.20 8.57
CA PRO A 228 -16.78 0.85 9.38
C PRO A 228 -15.73 1.71 10.09
N ASP A 229 -14.78 1.09 10.80
CA ASP A 229 -13.69 1.78 11.51
C ASP A 229 -12.75 2.49 10.52
N LEU A 230 -12.37 1.83 9.43
CA LEU A 230 -11.52 2.43 8.40
C LEU A 230 -12.16 3.67 7.76
N LEU A 231 -13.44 3.60 7.40
CA LEU A 231 -14.14 4.74 6.82
C LEU A 231 -14.38 5.86 7.84
N GLU A 232 -14.52 5.54 9.13
CA GLU A 232 -14.54 6.55 10.19
C GLU A 232 -13.20 7.29 10.27
N LEU A 233 -12.08 6.56 10.31
CA LEU A 233 -10.73 7.12 10.31
C LEU A 233 -10.50 8.05 9.12
N LEU A 234 -10.82 7.59 7.91
CA LEU A 234 -10.63 8.36 6.66
C LEU A 234 -11.46 9.65 6.61
N ARG A 235 -12.58 9.72 7.34
CA ARG A 235 -13.41 10.94 7.45
C ARG A 235 -12.78 12.00 8.35
N ARG A 236 -12.01 11.59 9.36
CA ARG A 236 -11.43 12.48 10.39
C ARG A 236 -10.11 13.13 9.98
N ILE A 237 -9.38 12.50 9.07
CA ILE A 237 -8.14 13.01 8.46
C ILE A 237 -8.44 14.04 7.38
#